data_AF-A0A7V4F2P5-F1
#
_entry.id   AF-A0A7V4F2P5-F1
#
_cell.length_a   1.000
_cell.length_b   1.000
_cell.length_c   1.000
_cell.angle_alpha   90.00
_cell.angle_beta   90.00
_cell.angle_gamma   90.00
#
_symmetry.space_group_name_H-M   'P 1'
#
loop_
_entity.id
_entity.type
_entity.pdbx_description
1 polymer ?
#
loop_
_entity_poly.entity_id
_entity_poly.type
_entity_poly.pdbx_seq_one_letter_code
_entity_poly.pdbx_strand_id
1 'polypeptide(L)' 'MFDLQSIVRKNIAVLKPYSCARDEYKGEDATFFDANESPYNGPYNRYPDPLQLKLKKKIAAIKNVS' A
#
# COMPACT_ATOMS: atom_id res chain seq x y z
N MET A 1 -15.84 1.92 33.43
CA MET A 1 -15.00 2.75 32.55
C MET A 1 -14.34 1.84 31.54
N PHE A 2 -14.37 2.18 30.26
CA PHE A 2 -13.81 1.34 29.20
C PHE A 2 -12.29 1.54 29.12
N ASP A 3 -11.54 0.45 29.10
CA ASP A 3 -10.08 0.46 28.88
C ASP A 3 -9.75 -0.15 27.51
N LEU A 4 -9.27 0.70 26.60
CA LEU A 4 -8.86 0.28 25.26
C LEU A 4 -7.67 -0.70 25.31
N GLN A 5 -6.76 -0.55 26.27
CA GLN A 5 -5.57 -1.40 26.36
C GLN A 5 -5.93 -2.84 26.71
N SER A 6 -7.04 -3.06 27.43
CA SER A 6 -7.53 -4.39 27.78
C SER A 6 -7.97 -5.24 26.58
N ILE A 7 -8.31 -4.62 25.43
CA ILE A 7 -8.76 -5.31 24.21
C ILE A 7 -7.71 -5.33 23.09
N VAL A 8 -6.60 -4.59 23.25
CA VAL A 8 -5.52 -4.57 22.26
C VAL A 8 -4.57 -5.73 22.51
N ARG A 9 -4.28 -6.50 21.46
CA ARG A 9 -3.31 -7.60 21.55
C ARG A 9 -1.93 -7.05 21.91
N LYS A 10 -1.25 -7.68 22.86
CA LYS A 10 0.10 -7.28 23.33
C LYS A 10 1.10 -7.08 22.18
N ASN A 11 1.06 -7.95 21.16
CA ASN A 11 1.97 -7.85 20.01
C ASN A 11 1.70 -6.62 19.14
N ILE A 12 0.47 -6.10 19.10
CA ILE A 12 0.12 -4.86 18.40
C ILE A 12 0.49 -3.65 19.25
N ALA A 13 0.25 -3.72 20.57
CA ALA A 13 0.57 -2.64 21.50
C ALA A 13 2.05 -2.27 21.53
N VAL A 14 2.95 -3.24 21.36
CA VAL A 14 4.41 -3.02 21.38
C VAL A 14 5.02 -2.93 19.98
N LEU A 15 4.22 -3.05 18.92
CA LEU A 15 4.71 -3.00 17.55
C LEU A 15 5.23 -1.60 17.23
N LYS A 16 6.47 -1.50 16.74
CA LYS A 16 6.94 -0.27 16.11
C LYS A 16 6.29 -0.17 14.73
N PRO A 17 5.49 0.87 14.44
CA PRO A 17 4.88 1.03 13.13
C PRO A 17 5.97 1.27 12.08
N TYR A 18 5.69 0.84 10.85
CA TYR A 18 6.47 1.24 9.69
C TYR A 18 6.39 2.75 9.52
N SER A 19 7.52 3.41 9.27
CA SER A 19 7.58 4.80 8.85
C SER A 19 8.11 4.89 7.43
N CYS A 20 7.55 5.80 6.62
CA CYS A 20 8.08 6.13 5.31
C CYS A 20 8.65 7.55 5.30
N ALA A 21 9.53 7.86 4.35
CA ALA A 21 10.16 9.18 4.23
C ALA A 21 9.12 10.32 4.08
N ARG A 22 7.94 10.02 3.53
CA ARG A 22 6.83 10.97 3.44
C ARG A 22 6.14 11.25 4.78
N ASP A 23 6.16 10.32 5.73
CA ASP A 23 5.64 10.54 7.10
C ASP A 23 6.57 11.48 7.89
N GLU A 24 7.85 11.52 7.53
CA GLU A 24 8.90 12.29 8.22
C GLU A 24 9.11 13.69 7.61
N TYR A 25 8.76 13.88 6.33
CA TYR A 25 8.88 15.16 5.63
C TYR A 25 7.66 16.08 5.87
N LYS A 26 7.89 17.32 6.31
CA LYS A 26 6.85 18.32 6.62
C LYS A 26 6.87 19.57 5.73
N GLY A 27 7.63 19.56 4.63
CA GLY A 27 7.67 20.68 3.70
C GLY A 27 6.50 20.64 2.70
N GLU A 28 6.12 21.80 2.15
CA GLU A 28 4.98 21.91 1.23
C GLU A 28 5.36 21.66 -0.25
N ASP A 29 6.63 21.85 -0.62
CA ASP A 29 7.12 21.67 -1.99
C ASP A 29 8.24 20.61 -2.06
N ALA A 30 7.88 19.38 -2.44
CA ALA A 30 8.84 18.32 -2.74
C ALA A 30 8.43 17.50 -3.96
N THR A 31 9.41 17.20 -4.80
CA THR A 31 9.29 16.14 -5.83
C THR A 31 9.84 14.85 -5.24
N PHE A 32 8.96 13.87 -5.03
CA PHE A 32 9.28 12.62 -4.33
C PHE A 32 9.79 11.54 -5.29
N PHE A 33 11.08 11.21 -5.20
CA PHE A 33 11.74 10.08 -5.89
C PHE A 33 12.21 9.01 -4.90
N ASP A 34 11.37 8.67 -3.94
CA ASP A 34 11.70 7.83 -2.78
C ASP A 34 10.96 6.47 -2.75
N ALA A 35 9.91 6.31 -3.56
CA ALA A 35 8.98 5.17 -3.48
C ALA A 35 8.80 4.36 -4.77
N ASN A 36 9.64 4.58 -5.80
CA ASN A 36 9.55 3.89 -7.11
C ASN A 36 8.17 4.01 -7.79
N GLU A 37 7.43 5.10 -7.57
CA GLU A 37 6.12 5.34 -8.16
C GLU A 37 6.21 5.65 -9.66
N SER A 38 5.20 5.24 -10.41
CA SER A 38 5.01 5.65 -11.80
C SER A 38 4.39 7.07 -11.85
N PRO A 39 4.81 7.95 -12.77
CA PRO A 39 4.27 9.31 -12.86
C PRO A 39 2.83 9.39 -13.43
N TYR A 40 2.18 8.27 -13.74
CA TYR A 40 0.84 8.23 -14.36
C TYR A 40 -0.22 7.70 -13.39
N ASN A 41 -1.30 8.46 -13.19
CA ASN A 41 -2.19 8.34 -12.04
C ASN A 41 -3.71 8.20 -12.36
N GLY A 42 -4.14 8.13 -13.63
CA GLY A 42 -5.57 7.95 -14.00
C GLY A 42 -5.89 6.63 -14.72
N PRO A 43 -7.16 6.18 -14.89
CA PRO A 43 -8.41 6.96 -14.77
C PRO A 43 -9.63 6.25 -14.10
N TYR A 44 -9.45 5.26 -13.21
CA TYR A 44 -10.57 4.37 -12.84
C TYR A 44 -11.40 4.85 -11.63
N ASN A 45 -12.74 4.73 -11.73
CA ASN A 45 -13.73 5.17 -10.73
C ASN A 45 -14.63 4.02 -10.20
N ARG A 46 -14.27 2.76 -10.46
CA ARG A 46 -15.00 1.55 -10.02
C ARG A 46 -14.08 0.55 -9.35
N TYR A 47 -14.65 -0.26 -8.44
CA TYR A 47 -13.92 -1.36 -7.81
C TYR A 47 -13.42 -2.36 -8.87
N PRO A 48 -12.16 -2.82 -8.77
CA PRO A 48 -11.61 -3.79 -9.72
C PRO A 48 -12.29 -5.16 -9.57
N ASP A 49 -12.22 -5.97 -10.64
CA ASP A 49 -12.56 -7.40 -10.58
C ASP A 49 -11.64 -8.09 -9.54
N PRO A 50 -12.18 -8.81 -8.53
CA PRO A 50 -11.38 -9.45 -7.48
C PRO A 50 -10.50 -10.60 -8.00
N LEU A 51 -10.88 -11.23 -9.12
CA LEU A 51 -10.14 -12.37 -9.66
C LEU A 51 -8.99 -11.95 -10.57
N GLN A 52 -9.14 -10.79 -11.23
CA GLN A 52 -8.13 -10.18 -12.10
C GLN A 52 -7.62 -11.14 -13.19
N LEU A 53 -8.48 -12.03 -13.73
CA LEU A 53 -8.07 -13.12 -14.62
C LEU A 53 -7.34 -12.63 -15.87
N LYS A 54 -7.79 -11.50 -16.45
CA LYS A 54 -7.15 -10.88 -17.62
C LYS A 54 -5.73 -10.40 -17.30
N LEU A 55 -5.50 -9.82 -16.12
CA LEU A 55 -4.17 -9.38 -15.67
C LEU A 55 -3.26 -10.58 -15.44
N LYS A 56 -3.75 -11.59 -14.72
CA LYS A 56 -2.98 -12.82 -14.42
C LYS A 56 -2.54 -13.53 -15.71
N LYS A 57 -3.42 -13.67 -16.70
CA LYS A 57 -3.07 -14.23 -18.02
C LYS A 57 -1.95 -13.44 -18.72
N LYS A 58 -1.98 -12.10 -18.68
CA LYS A 58 -0.92 -11.26 -19.26
C LYS A 58 0.41 -11.40 -18.51
N ILE A 59 0.38 -11.40 -17.17
CA ILE A 59 1.58 -11.59 -16.35
C ILE A 59 2.17 -12.99 -16.55
N ALA A 60 1.32 -14.02 -16.61
CA ALA A 60 1.70 -15.41 -16.83
C ALA A 60 2.50 -15.57 -18.14
N ALA A 61 2.02 -14.94 -19.23
CA ALA A 61 2.74 -14.89 -20.50
C ALA A 61 4.11 -14.17 -20.40
N ILE A 62 4.21 -13.07 -19.64
CA ILE A 62 5.49 -12.33 -19.45
C ILE A 62 6.48 -13.15 -18.61
N LYS A 63 5.99 -13.84 -17.59
CA LYS A 63 6.80 -14.60 -16.63
C LYS A 63 7.02 -16.06 -17.03
N ASN A 64 6.50 -16.50 -18.17
CA ASN A 64 6.55 -17.90 -18.65
C ASN A 64 6.01 -18.93 -17.63
N VAL A 65 4.86 -18.63 -17.03
CA VAL A 65 4.15 -19.53 -16.08
C VAL A 65 2.69 -19.70 -16.52
N SER A 66 1.97 -20.70 -15.98
CA SER A 66 0.56 -20.99 -16.27
C SER A 66 -0.39 -20.49 -15.20
#